data_AF-A0A7C6J9I8-F1
#
_entry.id   AF-A0A7C6J9I8-F1
#
_cell.length_a   1.000
_cell.length_b   1.000
_cell.length_c   1.000
_cell.angle_alpha   90.00
_cell.angle_beta   90.00
_cell.angle_gamma   90.00
#
_symmetry.space_group_name_H-M   'P 1'
#
loop_
_entity.id
_entity.type
_entity.pdbx_description
1 polymer ?
#
loop_
_entity_poly.entity_id
_entity_poly.type
_entity_poly.pdbx_seq_one_letter_code
_entity_poly.pdbx_strand_id
1 'polypeptide(L)'
;RQILNGKQAYEYVTSRDEPMADLARIDRQQQLLQALLTKVRNQAGILDYAGIYLEFKKSSETSLALKDMLKLALFVRDLKPDEMQVYKLPGRPEYINGISYYIADPDSLQKLSMEVFPEKGGNKPAG
;
A
#
# COMPACT_ATOMS: atom_id res chain seq x y z
N ARG A 1 8.46 18.90 -5.60
CA ARG A 1 7.58 17.88 -6.21
C ARG A 1 8.23 17.42 -7.51
N GLN A 2 8.46 16.12 -7.68
CA GLN A 2 9.02 15.54 -8.91
C GLN A 2 7.95 14.68 -9.61
N ILE A 3 7.99 14.62 -10.94
CA ILE A 3 7.16 13.70 -11.74
C ILE A 3 8.10 12.64 -12.28
N LEU A 4 7.91 11.41 -11.83
CA LEU A 4 8.75 10.27 -12.21
C LEU A 4 8.07 9.44 -13.29
N ASN A 5 8.84 9.01 -14.29
CA ASN A 5 8.42 7.96 -15.20
C ASN A 5 8.53 6.57 -14.53
N GLY A 6 8.07 5.51 -15.21
CA GLY A 6 8.05 4.15 -14.63
C GLY A 6 9.42 3.65 -14.18
N LYS A 7 10.48 3.88 -14.97
CA LYS A 7 11.85 3.47 -14.64
C LYS A 7 12.36 4.22 -13.40
N GLN A 8 12.18 5.54 -13.36
CA GLN A 8 12.59 6.37 -12.23
C GLN A 8 11.83 6.03 -10.96
N ALA A 9 10.52 5.77 -11.05
CA ALA A 9 9.71 5.36 -9.91
C ALA A 9 10.17 4.00 -9.36
N TYR A 10 10.48 3.05 -10.25
CA TYR A 10 11.03 1.74 -9.86
C TYR A 10 12.37 1.87 -9.14
N GLU A 11 13.33 2.61 -9.71
CA GLU A 11 14.64 2.86 -9.10
C GLU A 11 14.50 3.56 -7.74
N TYR A 12 13.62 4.56 -7.66
CA TYR A 12 13.33 5.27 -6.42
C TYR A 12 12.79 4.33 -5.34
N VAL A 13 11.80 3.49 -5.66
CA VAL A 13 11.16 2.60 -4.67
C VAL A 13 12.03 1.41 -4.27
N THR A 14 12.98 1.01 -5.12
CA THR A 14 13.80 -0.20 -4.88
C THR A 14 15.16 0.06 -4.25
N SER A 15 15.66 1.30 -4.26
CA SER A 15 16.98 1.63 -3.67
C SER A 15 17.04 1.25 -2.19
N ARG A 16 18.22 0.88 -1.69
CA ARG A 16 18.47 0.41 -0.31
C ARG A 16 19.64 1.13 0.36
N ASP A 17 20.08 2.24 -0.20
CA ASP A 17 21.37 2.87 0.13
C ASP A 17 21.37 3.67 1.45
N GLU A 18 20.27 3.62 2.22
CA GLU A 18 20.08 4.40 3.44
C GLU A 18 20.27 3.57 4.72
N PRO A 19 20.72 4.18 5.84
CA PRO A 19 20.99 3.49 7.12
C PRO A 19 19.78 2.76 7.73
N MET A 20 18.55 3.22 7.41
CA MET A 20 17.29 2.63 7.85
C MET A 20 16.77 1.54 6.89
N ALA A 21 17.56 1.21 5.86
CA ALA A 21 17.36 0.20 4.82
C ALA A 21 15.88 -0.06 4.46
N ASP A 22 15.27 -1.03 5.12
CA ASP A 22 13.95 -1.56 4.82
C ASP A 22 12.81 -0.61 5.24
N LEU A 23 12.98 0.19 6.29
CA LEU A 23 11.98 1.16 6.74
C LEU A 23 11.82 2.31 5.74
N ALA A 24 12.94 2.87 5.28
CA ALA A 24 12.95 3.90 4.25
C ALA A 24 12.40 3.38 2.90
N ARG A 25 12.58 2.07 2.63
CA ARG A 25 11.95 1.43 1.47
C ARG A 25 10.42 1.36 1.61
N ILE A 26 9.91 0.95 2.78
CA ILE A 26 8.46 0.92 3.06
C ILE A 26 7.86 2.32 2.89
N ASP A 27 8.53 3.37 3.38
CA ASP A 27 8.08 4.75 3.19
C ASP A 27 7.91 5.12 1.72
N ARG A 28 8.91 4.80 0.89
CA ARG A 28 8.85 5.09 -0.55
C ARG A 28 7.77 4.30 -1.26
N GLN A 29 7.54 3.04 -0.85
CA GLN A 29 6.44 2.24 -1.35
C GLN A 29 5.07 2.86 -1.02
N GLN A 30 4.90 3.34 0.22
CA GLN A 30 3.67 4.03 0.65
C GLN A 30 3.47 5.33 -0.15
N GLN A 31 4.52 6.11 -0.36
CA GLN A 31 4.47 7.32 -1.18
C GLN A 31 4.09 7.02 -2.64
N LEU A 32 4.65 5.95 -3.23
CA LEU A 32 4.28 5.51 -4.58
C LEU A 32 2.80 5.14 -4.66
N LEU A 33 2.28 4.39 -3.68
CA LEU A 33 0.87 4.01 -3.62
C LEU A 33 -0.03 5.26 -3.52
N GLN A 34 0.29 6.21 -2.65
CA GLN A 34 -0.47 7.46 -2.53
C GLN A 34 -0.44 8.28 -3.83
N ALA A 35 0.71 8.36 -4.49
CA ALA A 35 0.84 9.03 -5.79
C ALA A 35 0.03 8.31 -6.89
N LEU A 36 0.03 6.98 -6.90
CA LEU A 36 -0.76 6.16 -7.82
C LEU A 36 -2.27 6.38 -7.61
N LEU A 37 -2.73 6.33 -6.35
CA LEU A 37 -4.14 6.58 -6.00
C LEU A 37 -4.56 8.00 -6.41
N THR A 38 -3.71 8.99 -6.17
CA THR A 38 -3.93 10.37 -6.63
C THR A 38 -4.03 10.44 -8.16
N LYS A 39 -3.20 9.69 -8.88
CA LYS A 39 -3.23 9.65 -10.35
C LYS A 39 -4.51 8.99 -10.88
N VAL A 40 -4.92 7.86 -10.31
CA VAL A 40 -6.17 7.15 -10.65
C VAL A 40 -7.38 8.06 -10.40
N ARG A 41 -7.39 8.75 -9.25
CA ARG A 41 -8.44 9.71 -8.90
C ARG A 41 -8.55 10.86 -9.91
N ASN A 42 -7.41 11.33 -10.42
CA ASN A 42 -7.35 12.44 -11.36
C ASN A 42 -7.48 12.01 -12.84
N GLN A 43 -7.54 10.70 -13.16
CA GLN A 43 -7.75 10.18 -14.51
C GLN A 43 -9.22 10.24 -14.93
N ALA A 44 -9.47 10.39 -16.23
CA ALA A 44 -10.78 10.76 -16.77
C ALA A 44 -11.55 9.53 -17.29
N GLY A 45 -12.23 8.85 -16.36
CA GLY A 45 -13.36 7.98 -16.70
C GLY A 45 -13.02 6.52 -17.00
N ILE A 46 -14.06 5.76 -17.36
CA ILE A 46 -14.05 4.29 -17.30
C ILE A 46 -13.16 3.63 -18.37
N LEU A 47 -12.96 4.30 -19.51
CA LEU A 47 -12.13 3.79 -20.60
C LEU A 47 -10.64 3.81 -20.24
N ASP A 48 -10.19 4.87 -19.56
CA ASP A 48 -8.81 4.97 -19.05
C ASP A 48 -8.53 3.83 -18.06
N TYR A 49 -9.46 3.58 -17.13
CA TYR A 49 -9.32 2.51 -16.14
C TYR A 49 -9.29 1.12 -16.79
N ALA A 50 -10.12 0.87 -17.80
CA ALA A 50 -10.09 -0.37 -18.55
C ALA A 50 -8.75 -0.57 -19.28
N GLY A 51 -8.22 0.49 -19.91
CA GLY A 51 -6.91 0.46 -20.57
C GLY A 51 -5.76 0.13 -19.61
N ILE A 52 -5.75 0.77 -18.42
CA ILE A 52 -4.75 0.50 -17.38
C ILE A 52 -4.83 -0.96 -16.91
N TYR A 53 -6.03 -1.48 -16.66
CA TYR A 53 -6.20 -2.87 -16.25
C TYR A 53 -5.70 -3.86 -17.30
N LEU A 54 -6.02 -3.62 -18.58
CA LEU A 54 -5.57 -4.48 -19.67
C LEU A 54 -4.05 -4.53 -19.77
N GLU A 55 -3.37 -3.40 -19.52
CA GLU A 55 -1.91 -3.36 -19.49
C GLU A 55 -1.34 -4.04 -18.23
N PHE A 56 -1.90 -3.74 -17.06
CA PHE A 56 -1.49 -4.36 -15.79
C PHE A 56 -1.57 -5.89 -15.83
N LYS A 57 -2.67 -6.43 -16.36
CA LYS A 57 -2.90 -7.88 -16.45
C LYS A 57 -1.86 -8.61 -17.31
N LYS A 58 -1.21 -7.95 -18.28
CA LYS A 58 -0.16 -8.58 -19.10
C LYS A 58 1.11 -8.90 -18.31
N SER A 59 1.34 -8.20 -17.21
CA SER A 59 2.60 -8.26 -16.45
C SER A 59 2.37 -8.45 -14.95
N SER A 60 1.19 -8.88 -14.54
CA SER A 60 0.86 -9.08 -13.12
C SER A 60 -0.14 -10.20 -12.95
N GLU A 61 0.07 -10.98 -11.89
CA GLU A 61 -0.86 -12.01 -11.45
C GLU A 61 -1.84 -11.41 -10.44
N THR A 62 -3.13 -11.54 -10.71
CA THR A 62 -4.18 -11.09 -9.79
C THR A 62 -5.42 -11.96 -9.94
N SER A 63 -6.10 -12.23 -8.83
CA SER A 63 -7.41 -12.87 -8.81
C SER A 63 -8.56 -11.90 -9.09
N LEU A 64 -8.28 -10.58 -9.13
CA LEU A 64 -9.29 -9.55 -9.37
C LEU A 64 -9.70 -9.54 -10.84
N ALA A 65 -10.99 -9.70 -11.11
CA ALA A 65 -11.52 -9.53 -12.44
C ALA A 65 -11.59 -8.03 -12.81
N LEU A 66 -11.77 -7.72 -14.11
CA LEU A 66 -11.93 -6.35 -14.60
C LEU A 66 -13.02 -5.59 -13.83
N LYS A 67 -14.15 -6.26 -13.54
CA LYS A 67 -15.27 -5.67 -12.80
C LYS A 67 -14.85 -5.24 -11.38
N ASP A 68 -14.03 -6.03 -10.70
CA ASP A 68 -13.58 -5.73 -9.34
C ASP A 68 -12.58 -4.57 -9.34
N MET A 69 -11.68 -4.56 -10.33
CA MET A 69 -10.73 -3.45 -10.53
C MET A 69 -11.44 -2.14 -10.90
N LEU A 70 -12.48 -2.18 -11.72
CA LEU A 70 -13.29 -0.99 -12.04
C LEU A 70 -14.03 -0.47 -10.81
N LYS A 71 -14.62 -1.35 -9.99
CA LYS A 71 -15.24 -0.94 -8.72
C LYS A 71 -14.21 -0.29 -7.79
N LEU A 72 -13.01 -0.86 -7.70
CA LEU A 72 -11.93 -0.30 -6.89
C LEU A 72 -11.50 1.08 -7.40
N ALA A 73 -11.34 1.24 -8.73
CA ALA A 73 -10.98 2.53 -9.33
C ALA A 73 -12.05 3.60 -9.07
N LEU A 74 -13.33 3.25 -9.17
CA LEU A 74 -14.44 4.16 -8.85
C LEU A 74 -14.47 4.51 -7.36
N PHE A 75 -14.27 3.54 -6.47
CA PHE A 75 -14.15 3.79 -5.03
C PHE A 75 -13.01 4.76 -4.71
N VAL A 76 -11.82 4.54 -5.27
CA VAL A 76 -10.64 5.42 -5.10
C VAL A 76 -10.90 6.82 -5.67
N ARG A 77 -11.64 6.92 -6.77
CA ARG A 77 -12.01 8.20 -7.38
C ARG A 77 -12.86 9.05 -6.42
N ASP A 78 -13.79 8.40 -5.72
CA ASP A 78 -14.75 9.07 -4.84
C ASP A 78 -14.21 9.25 -3.41
N LEU A 79 -13.08 8.61 -3.06
CA LEU A 79 -12.39 8.72 -1.78
C LEU A 79 -11.76 10.11 -1.59
N LYS A 80 -12.00 10.74 -0.43
CA LYS A 80 -11.35 12.01 -0.09
C LYS A 80 -9.94 11.77 0.46
N PRO A 81 -8.97 12.69 0.26
CA PRO A 81 -7.60 12.50 0.73
C PRO A 81 -7.47 12.27 2.25
N ASP A 82 -8.33 12.93 3.03
CA ASP A 82 -8.42 12.84 4.48
C ASP A 82 -9.02 11.53 5.00
N GLU A 83 -9.69 10.76 4.13
CA GLU A 83 -10.24 9.44 4.44
C GLU A 83 -9.20 8.31 4.25
N MET A 84 -8.03 8.63 3.69
CA MET A 84 -6.98 7.64 3.44
C MET A 84 -5.94 7.66 4.55
N GLN A 85 -5.93 6.59 5.34
CA GLN A 85 -4.92 6.36 6.36
C GLN A 85 -4.00 5.21 5.93
N VAL A 86 -2.69 5.44 6.07
CA VAL A 86 -1.67 4.44 5.77
C VAL A 86 -0.90 4.17 7.05
N TYR A 87 -0.83 2.90 7.42
CA TYR A 87 -0.21 2.45 8.66
C TYR A 87 1.05 1.65 8.36
N LYS A 88 2.03 1.72 9.26
CA LYS A 88 3.16 0.79 9.30
C LYS A 88 2.92 -0.20 10.43
N LEU A 89 3.37 -1.44 10.22
CA LEU A 89 3.36 -2.43 11.29
C LEU A 89 4.22 -1.90 12.45
N PRO A 90 3.67 -1.77 13.67
CA PRO A 90 4.44 -1.30 14.81
C PRO A 90 5.45 -2.36 15.24
N GLY A 91 6.66 -1.92 15.54
CA GLY A 91 7.77 -2.81 15.87
C GLY A 91 9.11 -2.10 15.83
N ARG A 92 10.17 -2.88 15.97
CA ARG A 92 11.55 -2.38 15.99
C ARG A 92 12.50 -3.29 15.20
N PRO A 93 13.53 -2.71 14.55
CA PRO A 93 14.62 -3.50 14.01
C PRO A 93 15.42 -4.15 15.14
N GLU A 94 15.79 -5.41 14.99
CA GLU A 94 16.61 -6.15 15.95
C GLU A 94 17.54 -7.13 15.23
N TYR A 95 18.78 -7.24 15.69
CA TYR A 95 19.72 -8.24 15.18
C TYR A 95 19.71 -9.47 16.09
N ILE A 96 19.32 -10.61 15.55
CA ILE A 96 19.36 -11.90 16.25
C ILE A 96 20.40 -12.77 15.53
N ASN A 97 21.47 -13.15 16.22
CA ASN A 97 22.60 -13.91 15.64
C ASN A 97 23.20 -13.28 14.38
N GLY A 98 23.28 -11.94 14.34
CA GLY A 98 23.82 -11.19 13.20
C GLY A 98 22.86 -11.04 12.00
N ILE A 99 21.64 -11.58 12.09
CA ILE A 99 20.60 -11.44 11.06
C ILE A 99 19.63 -10.32 11.48
N SER A 100 19.32 -9.42 10.54
CA SER A 100 18.39 -8.31 10.76
C SER A 100 16.94 -8.78 10.71
N TYR A 101 16.18 -8.56 11.77
CA TYR A 101 14.74 -8.81 11.87
C TYR A 101 13.98 -7.51 12.14
N TYR A 102 12.72 -7.47 11.72
CA TYR A 102 11.76 -6.47 12.21
C TYR A 102 10.78 -7.17 13.16
N ILE A 103 10.93 -6.92 14.45
CA ILE A 103 10.14 -7.56 15.49
C ILE A 103 8.90 -6.71 15.75
N ALA A 104 7.74 -7.27 15.43
CA ALA A 104 6.45 -6.64 15.71
C ALA A 104 6.25 -6.49 17.22
N ASP A 105 5.67 -5.37 17.63
CA ASP A 105 5.21 -5.14 19.01
C ASP A 105 3.76 -5.62 19.13
N PRO A 106 3.49 -6.72 19.87
CA PRO A 106 2.15 -7.29 19.96
C PRO A 106 1.11 -6.34 20.56
N ASP A 107 1.48 -5.55 21.56
CA ASP A 107 0.56 -4.64 22.26
C ASP A 107 0.18 -3.48 21.35
N SER A 108 1.18 -2.90 20.67
CA SER A 108 0.96 -1.84 19.69
C SER A 108 0.22 -2.34 18.46
N LEU A 109 0.48 -3.58 18.03
CA LEU A 109 -0.22 -4.22 16.91
C LEU A 109 -1.69 -4.47 17.24
N GLN A 110 -1.98 -4.92 18.47
CA GLN A 110 -3.36 -5.10 18.93
C GLN A 110 -4.13 -3.78 18.92
N LYS A 111 -3.51 -2.70 19.42
CA LYS A 111 -4.11 -1.35 19.37
C LYS A 111 -4.38 -0.90 17.93
N LEU A 112 -3.39 -1.06 17.04
CA LEU A 112 -3.56 -0.74 15.62
C LEU A 112 -4.69 -1.55 14.98
N SER A 113 -4.81 -2.83 15.30
CA SER A 113 -5.91 -3.68 14.81
C SER A 113 -7.28 -3.17 15.26
N MET A 114 -7.41 -2.72 16.51
CA MET A 114 -8.68 -2.16 17.02
C MET A 114 -9.02 -0.81 16.37
N GLU A 115 -8.01 -0.03 15.99
CA GLU A 115 -8.17 1.25 15.28
C GLU A 115 -8.57 1.04 13.81
N VAL A 116 -7.88 0.14 13.10
CA VAL A 116 -8.11 -0.13 11.67
C VAL A 116 -9.36 -0.97 11.44
N PHE A 117 -9.63 -1.93 12.33
CA PHE A 117 -10.78 -2.82 12.29
C PHE A 117 -11.58 -2.70 13.58
N PRO A 118 -12.22 -1.54 13.84
CA PRO A 118 -13.08 -1.41 15.01
C PRO A 118 -14.20 -2.44 14.86
N GLU A 119 -14.25 -3.40 15.79
CA GLU A 119 -15.24 -4.46 15.84
C GLU A 119 -16.63 -3.87 15.62
N LYS A 120 -17.17 -4.01 14.41
CA LYS A 120 -18.61 -3.98 14.21
C LYS A 120 -19.11 -5.30 14.76
N GLY A 121 -19.41 -5.32 16.05
CA GLY A 121 -19.84 -6.45 16.87
C GLY A 121 -19.98 -7.79 16.14
N GLY A 122 -19.04 -8.70 16.39
CA GLY A 122 -19.22 -10.13 16.17
C GLY A 122 -18.18 -10.77 15.24
N ASN A 123 -17.01 -11.12 15.78
CA ASN A 123 -16.71 -12.52 16.08
C ASN A 123 -15.36 -12.62 16.82
N LYS A 124 -15.40 -13.15 18.04
CA LYS A 124 -14.20 -13.47 18.82
C LYS A 124 -13.46 -14.63 18.13
N PRO A 125 -12.17 -14.52 17.79
CA PRO A 125 -11.43 -15.67 17.27
C PRO A 125 -11.32 -16.75 18.35
N ALA A 126 -11.64 -17.99 17.97
CA ALA A 126 -11.48 -19.17 18.81
C ALA A 126 -10.01 -19.34 19.21
N GLY A 127 -9.80 -19.66 20.50
CA GLY A 127 -8.48 -19.89 21.08
C GLY A 127 -7.86 -21.22 20.69
#